data_AF-F4H0D4-F1
#
_entry.id   AF-F4H0D4-F1
#
_cell.length_a   1.000
_cell.length_b   1.000
_cell.length_c   1.000
_cell.angle_alpha   90.00
_cell.angle_beta   90.00
_cell.angle_gamma   90.00
#
_symmetry.space_group_name_H-M   'P 1'
#
loop_
_entity.id
_entity.type
_entity.pdbx_description
1 polymer ?
#
loop_
_entity_poly.entity_id
_entity_poly.type
_entity_poly.pdbx_seq_one_letter_code
_entity_poly.pdbx_strand_id
1 'polypeptide(L)'
;MLRRAVAVAPLSVLVLLGSAAAATAGGSDDPTPYTVTADGLTLPEGRTFVENDHVNVRYVVDGVTLSAQLHVQAATAQGAVAGRSDVLWSELGLPAGRCITWVQVSGFNEHFGEGGQRPVCSAAPPAQTAVPVAPLAPVPATPVPSPAPASPAASPAPSAPATGAAPATPATPAPTVTADAAPVPSPTVSGAALQATPRPASTAAAATVRSQVLADSPRPGGALATTGGTLVPLLGLATAALVAGVVLRVVRRRPARAAVARPAHRR
;
A
#
# COMPACT_ATOMS: atom_id res chain seq x y z
N MET A 1 55.19 -50.63 32.65
CA MET A 1 53.72 -50.61 32.49
C MET A 1 53.34 -49.40 31.64
N LEU A 2 53.05 -49.66 30.36
CA LEU A 2 52.83 -48.64 29.33
C LEU A 2 51.50 -47.90 29.56
N ARG A 3 51.54 -46.57 29.65
CA ARG A 3 50.34 -45.72 29.58
C ARG A 3 50.23 -45.17 28.17
N ARG A 4 49.30 -45.75 27.39
CA ARG A 4 48.88 -45.24 26.09
C ARG A 4 48.09 -43.94 26.30
N ALA A 5 48.65 -42.81 25.89
CA ALA A 5 47.92 -41.55 25.79
C ALA A 5 47.22 -41.51 24.42
N VAL A 6 45.91 -41.73 24.40
CA VAL A 6 45.07 -41.56 23.20
C VAL A 6 44.68 -40.08 23.14
N ALA A 7 45.33 -39.33 22.24
CA ALA A 7 44.92 -37.97 21.90
C ALA A 7 43.69 -38.04 20.99
N VAL A 8 42.51 -37.80 21.56
CA VAL A 8 41.27 -37.63 20.79
C VAL A 8 41.22 -36.18 20.31
N ALA A 9 41.62 -35.95 19.07
CA ALA A 9 41.39 -34.69 18.38
C ALA A 9 39.91 -34.61 17.96
N PRO A 10 39.13 -33.59 18.36
CA PRO A 10 37.77 -33.43 17.87
C PRO A 10 37.82 -32.82 16.46
N LEU A 11 37.73 -33.68 15.45
CA LEU A 11 37.41 -33.32 14.08
C LEU A 11 35.91 -32.94 14.05
N SER A 12 35.60 -31.66 14.25
CA SER A 12 34.22 -31.16 14.22
C SER A 12 34.18 -29.75 13.62
N VAL A 13 34.59 -29.65 12.36
CA VAL A 13 34.22 -28.55 11.47
C VAL A 13 33.39 -29.15 10.34
N LEU A 14 32.19 -29.64 10.70
CA LEU A 14 31.22 -30.14 9.74
C LEU A 14 30.26 -28.99 9.42
N VAL A 15 30.54 -28.32 8.30
CA VAL A 15 29.56 -27.77 7.34
C VAL A 15 28.26 -27.22 7.97
N LEU A 16 28.31 -25.96 8.40
CA LEU A 16 27.12 -25.09 8.45
C LEU A 16 27.15 -24.13 7.24
N LEU A 17 27.29 -24.68 6.04
CA LEU A 17 26.76 -24.07 4.83
C LEU A 17 25.27 -24.41 4.79
N GLY A 18 24.55 -23.97 5.83
CA GLY A 18 23.10 -24.00 5.84
C GLY A 18 22.64 -23.00 4.82
N SER A 19 22.13 -23.51 3.70
CA SER A 19 21.46 -22.76 2.65
C SER A 19 20.55 -21.72 3.31
N ALA A 20 20.92 -20.44 3.19
CA ALA A 20 19.94 -19.38 3.27
C ALA A 20 19.04 -19.56 2.05
N ALA A 21 18.15 -20.55 2.10
CA ALA A 21 16.96 -20.54 1.30
C ALA A 21 16.32 -19.21 1.69
N ALA A 22 16.39 -18.24 0.79
CA ALA A 22 15.57 -17.05 0.89
C ALA A 22 14.17 -17.61 1.13
N ALA A 23 13.63 -17.37 2.32
CA ALA A 23 12.21 -17.52 2.52
C ALA A 23 11.61 -16.47 1.60
N THR A 24 11.38 -16.86 0.34
CA THR A 24 10.45 -16.19 -0.53
C THR A 24 9.16 -16.28 0.27
N ALA A 25 8.81 -15.19 0.96
CA ALA A 25 7.46 -15.01 1.44
C ALA A 25 6.62 -15.15 0.16
N GLY A 26 6.07 -16.34 -0.04
CA GLY A 26 5.22 -16.65 -1.17
C GLY A 26 3.99 -15.81 -0.94
N GLY A 27 4.01 -14.58 -1.46
CA GLY A 27 2.78 -13.95 -1.88
C GLY A 27 2.06 -14.99 -2.73
N SER A 28 0.76 -15.15 -2.50
CA SER A 28 0.01 -16.19 -3.18
C SER A 28 0.13 -15.94 -4.68
N ASP A 29 0.97 -16.72 -5.36
CA ASP A 29 1.13 -16.70 -6.82
C ASP A 29 -0.11 -17.30 -7.50
N ASP A 30 -1.12 -17.70 -6.70
CA ASP A 30 -2.39 -18.18 -7.19
C ASP A 30 -3.06 -17.12 -8.07
N PRO A 31 -3.71 -17.55 -9.17
CA PRO A 31 -4.47 -16.65 -10.02
C PRO A 31 -5.50 -15.87 -9.21
N THR A 32 -5.60 -14.56 -9.45
CA THR A 32 -6.66 -13.75 -8.83
C THR A 32 -8.03 -14.26 -9.29
N PRO A 33 -9.01 -14.40 -8.39
CA PRO A 33 -10.36 -14.84 -8.74
C PRO A 33 -11.16 -13.77 -9.49
N TYR A 34 -10.65 -12.54 -9.55
CA TYR A 34 -11.18 -11.43 -10.35
C TYR A 34 -10.25 -11.11 -11.53
N THR A 35 -10.77 -10.40 -12.53
CA THR A 35 -10.04 -10.03 -13.74
C THR A 35 -9.69 -8.55 -13.73
N VAL A 36 -8.42 -8.24 -14.00
CA VAL A 36 -7.90 -6.87 -14.19
C VAL A 36 -7.64 -6.66 -15.69
N THR A 37 -8.26 -5.64 -16.27
CA THR A 37 -8.05 -5.24 -17.67
C THR A 37 -7.50 -3.82 -17.76
N ALA A 38 -7.23 -3.36 -18.98
CA ALA A 38 -6.79 -1.99 -19.24
C ALA A 38 -7.86 -0.94 -18.89
N ASP A 39 -9.13 -1.35 -18.92
CA ASP A 39 -10.29 -0.47 -18.78
C ASP A 39 -10.92 -0.53 -17.39
N GLY A 40 -10.85 -1.68 -16.71
CA GLY A 40 -11.47 -1.86 -15.41
C GLY A 40 -11.10 -3.14 -14.68
N LEU A 41 -11.87 -3.41 -13.63
CA LEU A 41 -11.85 -4.63 -12.83
C LEU A 41 -13.22 -5.29 -12.92
N THR A 42 -13.23 -6.62 -13.03
CA THR A 42 -14.44 -7.44 -13.02
C THR A 42 -14.34 -8.54 -11.97
N LEU A 43 -15.31 -8.59 -11.07
CA LEU A 43 -15.47 -9.62 -10.05
C LEU A 43 -15.91 -10.94 -10.69
N PRO A 44 -15.64 -12.09 -10.05
CA PRO A 44 -16.13 -13.39 -10.52
C PRO A 44 -17.65 -13.44 -10.56
N GLU A 45 -18.18 -14.37 -11.36
CA GLU A 45 -19.63 -14.56 -11.51
C GLU A 45 -20.35 -14.73 -10.17
N GLY A 46 -21.52 -14.09 -10.04
CA GLY A 46 -22.32 -14.10 -8.81
C GLY A 46 -21.78 -13.20 -7.68
N ARG A 47 -20.67 -12.48 -7.91
CA ARG A 47 -20.17 -11.49 -6.96
C ARG A 47 -20.46 -10.08 -7.46
N THR A 48 -20.85 -9.23 -6.52
CA THR A 48 -21.03 -7.80 -6.72
C THR A 48 -20.37 -7.05 -5.58
N PHE A 49 -20.05 -5.79 -5.81
CA PHE A 49 -19.59 -4.89 -4.76
C PHE A 49 -20.72 -4.63 -3.76
N VAL A 50 -20.43 -4.70 -2.47
CA VAL A 50 -21.38 -4.43 -1.38
C VAL A 50 -20.88 -3.29 -0.48
N GLU A 51 -21.75 -2.80 0.39
CA GLU A 51 -21.39 -1.77 1.38
C GLU A 51 -20.14 -2.18 2.18
N ASN A 52 -19.19 -1.25 2.31
CA ASN A 52 -17.87 -1.41 2.93
C ASN A 52 -16.83 -2.20 2.13
N ASP A 53 -17.14 -2.63 0.90
CA ASP A 53 -16.09 -3.12 0.02
C ASP A 53 -15.09 -2.02 -0.32
N HIS A 54 -13.86 -2.45 -0.65
CA HIS A 54 -12.82 -1.55 -1.08
C HIS A 54 -11.94 -2.17 -2.16
N VAL A 55 -11.41 -1.30 -3.02
CA VAL A 55 -10.41 -1.68 -4.03
C VAL A 55 -9.24 -0.73 -3.92
N ASN A 56 -8.05 -1.29 -3.74
CA ASN A 56 -6.80 -0.53 -3.71
C ASN A 56 -6.04 -0.79 -5.01
N VAL A 57 -5.67 0.28 -5.71
CA VAL A 57 -5.01 0.19 -7.01
C VAL A 57 -3.69 0.93 -6.98
N ARG A 58 -2.62 0.31 -7.48
CA ARG A 58 -1.37 0.99 -7.83
C ARG A 58 -1.21 0.98 -9.34
N TYR A 59 -0.77 2.12 -9.88
CA TYR A 59 -0.60 2.29 -11.31
C TYR A 59 0.61 3.18 -11.60
N VAL A 60 1.18 3.03 -12.79
CA VAL A 60 2.24 3.89 -13.31
C VAL A 60 1.70 4.72 -14.47
N VAL A 61 1.97 6.01 -14.48
CA VAL A 61 1.70 6.92 -15.60
C VAL A 61 2.90 7.85 -15.75
N ASP A 62 3.41 8.00 -16.97
CA ASP A 62 4.61 8.80 -17.26
C ASP A 62 5.83 8.46 -16.37
N GLY A 63 5.99 7.19 -16.01
CA GLY A 63 7.06 6.69 -15.14
C GLY A 63 6.85 6.96 -13.65
N VAL A 64 5.77 7.63 -13.24
CA VAL A 64 5.44 7.92 -11.85
C VAL A 64 4.47 6.87 -11.31
N THR A 65 4.78 6.28 -10.16
CA THR A 65 3.87 5.37 -9.45
C THR A 65 2.90 6.16 -8.60
N LEU A 66 1.61 5.92 -8.79
CA LEU A 66 0.50 6.54 -8.08
C LEU A 66 -0.41 5.47 -7.49
N SER A 67 -1.40 5.89 -6.68
CA SER A 67 -2.39 4.99 -6.10
C SER A 67 -3.78 5.61 -6.13
N ALA A 68 -4.80 4.76 -6.16
CA ALA A 68 -6.20 5.14 -6.07
C ALA A 68 -6.95 4.12 -5.19
N GLN A 69 -8.02 4.57 -4.56
CA GLN A 69 -8.85 3.73 -3.70
C GLN A 69 -10.33 3.94 -4.04
N LEU A 70 -11.06 2.83 -4.14
CA LEU A 70 -12.51 2.78 -4.13
C LEU A 70 -12.95 2.37 -2.73
N HIS A 71 -13.87 3.12 -2.11
CA HIS A 71 -14.61 2.67 -0.94
C HIS A 71 -16.10 2.69 -1.25
N VAL A 72 -16.73 1.52 -1.18
CA VAL A 72 -18.15 1.36 -1.48
C VAL A 72 -18.95 1.79 -0.25
N GLN A 73 -19.43 3.02 -0.26
CA GLN A 73 -20.20 3.59 0.83
C GLN A 73 -21.46 4.27 0.27
N ALA A 74 -22.64 3.83 0.69
CA ALA A 74 -23.94 4.25 0.13
C ALA A 74 -24.15 5.77 0.11
N ALA A 75 -23.55 6.50 1.05
CA ALA A 75 -23.66 7.95 1.16
C ALA A 75 -22.68 8.74 0.26
N THR A 76 -21.85 8.05 -0.53
CA THR A 76 -20.80 8.68 -1.35
C THR A 76 -21.06 8.49 -2.84
N ALA A 77 -20.42 9.31 -3.68
CA ALA A 77 -20.45 9.12 -5.14
C ALA A 77 -19.92 7.73 -5.55
N GLN A 78 -18.98 7.18 -4.79
CA GLN A 78 -18.43 5.84 -4.99
C GLN A 78 -19.41 4.72 -4.62
N GLY A 79 -20.44 5.00 -3.81
CA GLY A 79 -21.52 4.05 -3.49
C GLY A 79 -22.33 3.61 -4.71
N ALA A 80 -22.27 4.33 -5.83
CA ALA A 80 -22.94 3.96 -7.08
C ALA A 80 -22.42 2.64 -7.69
N VAL A 81 -21.29 2.12 -7.22
CA VAL A 81 -20.77 0.81 -7.64
C VAL A 81 -21.42 -0.37 -6.89
N ALA A 82 -22.14 -0.11 -5.79
CA ALA A 82 -22.81 -1.16 -5.04
C ALA A 82 -23.82 -1.91 -5.92
N GLY A 83 -23.77 -3.24 -5.89
CA GLY A 83 -24.57 -4.12 -6.72
C GLY A 83 -24.04 -4.36 -8.14
N ARG A 84 -22.95 -3.71 -8.55
CA ARG A 84 -22.26 -4.00 -9.82
C ARG A 84 -21.19 -5.08 -9.62
N SER A 85 -20.85 -5.81 -10.69
CA SER A 85 -19.74 -6.76 -10.72
C SER A 85 -18.48 -6.19 -11.37
N ASP A 86 -18.52 -4.93 -11.82
CA ASP A 86 -17.44 -4.25 -12.51
C ASP A 86 -17.23 -2.82 -12.00
N VAL A 87 -16.00 -2.33 -12.11
CA VAL A 87 -15.66 -0.92 -11.93
C VAL A 87 -14.70 -0.50 -13.05
N LEU A 88 -15.01 0.63 -13.70
CA LEU A 88 -14.12 1.22 -14.69
C LEU A 88 -13.07 2.08 -14.00
N TRP A 89 -11.83 2.03 -14.50
CA TRP A 89 -10.75 2.86 -13.98
C TRP A 89 -10.99 4.36 -14.17
N SER A 90 -11.75 4.75 -15.21
CA SER A 90 -12.18 6.12 -15.42
C SER A 90 -13.13 6.62 -14.31
N GLU A 91 -13.95 5.75 -13.72
CA GLU A 91 -14.82 6.10 -12.58
C GLU A 91 -14.01 6.41 -11.32
N LEU A 92 -12.82 5.81 -11.20
CA LEU A 92 -11.84 6.11 -10.15
C LEU A 92 -10.92 7.29 -10.48
N GLY A 93 -11.15 7.95 -11.62
CA GLY A 93 -10.37 9.12 -12.06
C GLY A 93 -8.96 8.79 -12.55
N LEU A 94 -8.68 7.53 -12.92
CA LEU A 94 -7.36 7.15 -13.40
C LEU A 94 -7.15 7.67 -14.85
N PRO A 95 -6.00 8.31 -15.14
CA PRO A 95 -5.71 8.88 -16.46
C PRO A 95 -5.47 7.77 -17.51
N ALA A 96 -5.73 8.03 -18.78
CA ALA A 96 -5.35 7.14 -19.88
C ALA A 96 -3.81 7.09 -20.05
N GLY A 97 -3.30 6.08 -20.77
CA GLY A 97 -1.84 5.86 -20.91
C GLY A 97 -1.16 5.33 -19.64
N ARG A 98 -1.93 4.84 -18.68
CA ARG A 98 -1.43 4.25 -17.42
C ARG A 98 -1.19 2.75 -17.58
N CYS A 99 -0.38 2.18 -16.69
CA CYS A 99 -0.26 0.74 -16.47
C CYS A 99 -0.68 0.37 -15.05
N ILE A 100 -1.71 -0.45 -14.91
CA ILE A 100 -2.09 -1.03 -13.62
C ILE A 100 -1.03 -2.06 -13.24
N THR A 101 -0.37 -1.85 -12.10
CA THR A 101 0.72 -2.71 -11.63
C THR A 101 0.34 -3.56 -10.44
N TRP A 102 -0.66 -3.15 -9.66
CA TRP A 102 -1.15 -3.92 -8.53
C TRP A 102 -2.61 -3.60 -8.21
N VAL A 103 -3.41 -4.61 -7.85
CA VAL A 103 -4.80 -4.44 -7.41
C VAL A 103 -5.08 -5.37 -6.23
N GLN A 104 -5.75 -4.84 -5.22
CA GLN A 104 -6.37 -5.60 -4.14
C GLN A 104 -7.85 -5.30 -4.09
N VAL A 105 -8.66 -6.35 -3.91
CA VAL A 105 -10.11 -6.27 -3.80
C VAL A 105 -10.51 -6.89 -2.46
N SER A 106 -11.37 -6.20 -1.71
CA SER A 106 -11.90 -6.71 -0.44
C SER A 106 -12.54 -8.10 -0.59
N GLY A 107 -12.30 -8.95 0.40
CA GLY A 107 -12.85 -10.32 0.42
C GLY A 107 -12.08 -11.34 -0.42
N PHE A 108 -10.99 -10.94 -1.09
CA PHE A 108 -10.06 -11.84 -1.76
C PHE A 108 -8.66 -11.73 -1.14
N ASN A 109 -7.98 -12.86 -0.99
CA ASN A 109 -6.62 -12.89 -0.42
C ASN A 109 -5.55 -12.72 -1.50
N GLU A 110 -5.91 -13.00 -2.75
CA GLU A 110 -5.03 -12.90 -3.92
C GLU A 110 -5.04 -11.48 -4.48
N HIS A 111 -3.85 -10.92 -4.69
CA HIS A 111 -3.67 -9.57 -5.23
C HIS A 111 -3.04 -9.63 -6.62
N PHE A 112 -3.62 -8.89 -7.57
CA PHE A 112 -3.02 -8.73 -8.88
C PHE A 112 -1.67 -8.03 -8.73
N GLY A 113 -0.63 -8.53 -9.40
CA GLY A 113 0.72 -7.97 -9.40
C GLY A 113 1.62 -8.46 -8.27
N GLU A 114 1.08 -9.10 -7.24
CA GLU A 114 1.90 -9.66 -6.14
C GLU A 114 2.71 -10.88 -6.58
N GLY A 115 2.13 -11.72 -7.45
CA GLY A 115 2.78 -12.90 -8.03
C GLY A 115 3.55 -12.63 -9.34
N GLY A 116 3.99 -11.39 -9.55
CA GLY A 116 4.76 -11.02 -10.74
C GLY A 116 3.93 -10.96 -12.04
N GLN A 117 2.60 -10.85 -11.94
CA GLN A 117 1.74 -10.64 -13.11
C GLN A 117 2.19 -9.38 -13.87
N ARG A 118 2.18 -9.44 -15.21
CA ARG A 118 2.60 -8.31 -16.04
C ARG A 118 1.61 -7.15 -15.89
N PRO A 119 2.09 -5.89 -15.81
CA PRO A 119 1.22 -4.73 -15.77
C PRO A 119 0.25 -4.67 -16.95
N VAL A 120 -0.98 -4.22 -16.71
CA VAL A 120 -1.99 -4.04 -17.77
C VAL A 120 -2.08 -2.56 -18.13
N CYS A 121 -1.68 -2.23 -19.35
CA CYS A 121 -1.60 -0.85 -19.81
C CYS A 121 -2.80 -0.44 -20.65
N SER A 122 -3.37 0.74 -20.37
CA SER A 122 -4.31 1.37 -21.28
C SER A 122 -3.57 2.06 -22.42
N ALA A 123 -4.23 2.12 -23.58
CA ALA A 123 -3.70 2.91 -24.68
C ALA A 123 -3.52 4.36 -24.22
N ALA A 124 -2.40 4.97 -24.61
CA ALA A 124 -2.29 6.42 -24.55
C ALA A 124 -3.44 7.01 -25.38
N PRO A 125 -4.07 8.12 -24.93
CA PRO A 125 -4.97 8.86 -25.81
C PRO A 125 -4.27 9.07 -27.15
N PRO A 126 -4.98 8.90 -28.29
CA PRO A 126 -4.38 9.26 -29.56
C PRO A 126 -3.86 10.68 -29.42
N ALA A 127 -2.60 10.91 -29.79
CA ALA A 127 -2.05 12.25 -29.83
C ALA A 127 -3.06 13.08 -30.60
N GLN A 128 -3.63 14.10 -29.94
CA GLN A 128 -4.55 15.00 -30.62
C GLN A 128 -3.74 15.55 -31.78
N THR A 129 -4.03 15.09 -32.99
CA THR A 129 -3.42 15.65 -34.18
C THR A 129 -3.87 17.09 -34.13
N ALA A 130 -2.92 18.00 -33.85
CA ALA A 130 -3.21 19.42 -33.83
C ALA A 130 -3.91 19.68 -35.16
N VAL A 131 -5.21 19.95 -35.10
CA VAL A 131 -5.93 20.37 -36.30
C VAL A 131 -5.14 21.58 -36.76
N PRO A 132 -4.56 21.56 -37.97
CA PRO A 132 -3.79 22.69 -38.46
C PRO A 132 -4.68 23.91 -38.26
N VAL A 133 -4.27 24.80 -37.36
CA VAL A 133 -5.02 26.03 -37.12
C VAL A 133 -4.97 26.72 -38.47
N ALA A 134 -6.10 26.76 -39.17
CA ALA A 134 -6.21 27.49 -40.41
C ALA A 134 -5.66 28.89 -40.13
N PRO A 135 -4.75 29.44 -40.97
CA PRO A 135 -4.23 30.76 -40.78
C PRO A 135 -5.40 31.70 -40.48
N LEU A 136 -5.40 32.29 -39.29
CA LEU A 136 -6.44 33.24 -38.91
C LEU A 136 -6.47 34.29 -40.03
N ALA A 137 -7.66 34.51 -40.61
CA ALA A 137 -7.84 35.63 -41.52
C ALA A 137 -7.33 36.89 -40.80
N PRO A 138 -6.63 37.81 -41.51
CA PRO A 138 -6.13 39.02 -40.90
C PRO A 138 -7.27 39.69 -40.15
N VAL A 139 -7.12 39.79 -38.82
CA VAL A 139 -8.11 40.44 -37.97
C VAL A 139 -8.25 41.87 -38.50
N PRO A 140 -9.44 42.31 -38.91
CA PRO A 140 -9.65 43.71 -39.29
C PRO A 140 -9.14 44.58 -38.15
N ALA A 141 -8.27 45.54 -38.48
CA ALA A 141 -7.70 46.43 -37.48
C ALA A 141 -8.84 47.09 -36.70
N THR A 142 -9.05 46.66 -35.45
CA THR A 142 -9.97 47.33 -34.55
C THR A 142 -9.48 48.77 -34.41
N PRO A 143 -10.33 49.79 -34.68
CA PRO A 143 -9.94 51.16 -34.49
C PRO A 143 -9.46 51.32 -33.05
N VAL A 144 -8.26 51.89 -32.88
CA VAL A 144 -7.69 52.19 -31.57
C VAL A 144 -8.70 53.07 -30.83
N PRO A 145 -9.31 52.60 -29.72
CA PRO A 145 -10.21 53.45 -28.97
C PRO A 145 -9.42 54.64 -28.43
N SER A 146 -9.99 55.83 -28.61
CA SER A 146 -9.48 57.08 -28.05
C SER A 146 -9.23 56.90 -26.54
N PRO A 147 -8.12 57.40 -25.98
CA PRO A 147 -7.76 57.18 -24.59
C PRO A 147 -8.90 57.61 -23.66
N ALA A 148 -9.38 56.67 -22.85
CA ALA A 148 -10.37 56.94 -21.83
C ALA A 148 -9.81 57.94 -20.79
N PRO A 149 -10.61 58.90 -20.32
CA PRO A 149 -10.22 59.82 -19.26
C PRO A 149 -9.70 59.07 -18.03
N ALA A 150 -8.57 59.53 -17.47
CA ALA A 150 -7.95 58.93 -16.30
C ALA A 150 -8.94 58.86 -15.14
N SER A 151 -9.17 57.64 -14.63
CA SER A 151 -9.99 57.42 -13.45
C SER A 151 -9.26 57.93 -12.20
N PRO A 152 -9.93 58.65 -11.27
CA PRO A 152 -9.29 59.18 -10.07
C PRO A 152 -8.75 58.05 -9.18
N ALA A 153 -7.60 58.32 -8.57
CA ALA A 153 -6.88 57.38 -7.70
C ALA A 153 -7.77 56.88 -6.55
N ALA A 154 -7.85 55.56 -6.40
CA ALA A 154 -8.56 54.93 -5.30
C ALA A 154 -7.89 55.26 -3.95
N SER A 155 -8.73 55.61 -2.98
CA SER A 155 -8.38 55.90 -1.60
C SER A 155 -7.75 54.67 -0.91
N PRO A 156 -6.75 54.84 -0.02
CA PRO A 156 -6.09 53.72 0.65
C PRO A 156 -7.04 52.91 1.52
N ALA A 157 -6.94 51.58 1.41
CA ALA A 157 -7.72 50.63 2.20
C ALA A 157 -7.28 50.65 3.69
N PRO A 158 -8.22 50.56 4.64
CA PRO A 158 -7.90 50.50 6.06
C PRO A 158 -7.20 49.19 6.43
N SER A 159 -6.20 49.30 7.31
CA SER A 159 -5.42 48.18 7.85
C SER A 159 -6.26 47.27 8.75
N ALA A 160 -6.16 45.96 8.54
CA ALA A 160 -6.87 44.96 9.34
C ALA A 160 -6.26 44.84 10.76
N PRO A 161 -7.08 44.57 11.80
CA PRO A 161 -6.59 44.39 13.17
C PRO A 161 -5.88 43.05 13.36
N ALA A 162 -4.84 43.05 14.19
CA ALA A 162 -4.07 41.87 14.58
C ALA A 162 -4.94 40.83 15.32
N THR A 163 -4.89 39.59 14.87
CA THR A 163 -5.61 38.46 15.47
C THR A 163 -4.86 37.94 16.70
N GLY A 164 -5.58 37.88 17.82
CA GLY A 164 -5.08 37.46 19.13
C GLY A 164 -4.74 35.98 19.24
N ALA A 165 -3.94 35.68 20.27
CA ALA A 165 -3.33 34.39 20.57
C ALA A 165 -4.32 33.24 20.80
N ALA A 166 -3.94 32.04 20.32
CA ALA A 166 -4.66 30.80 20.49
C ALA A 166 -4.55 30.25 21.93
N PRO A 167 -5.64 29.71 22.53
CA PRO A 167 -5.58 29.03 23.83
C PRO A 167 -4.96 27.63 23.72
N ALA A 168 -4.23 27.25 24.77
CA ALA A 168 -3.60 25.94 24.91
C ALA A 168 -4.62 24.80 25.03
N THR A 169 -4.36 23.69 24.34
CA THR A 169 -5.20 22.49 24.30
C THR A 169 -4.98 21.61 25.55
N PRO A 170 -6.03 21.11 26.21
CA PRO A 170 -5.90 20.18 27.35
C PRO A 170 -5.42 18.79 26.93
N ALA A 171 -4.67 18.14 27.84
CA ALA A 171 -4.09 16.81 27.65
C ALA A 171 -5.15 15.70 27.54
N THR A 172 -4.93 14.78 26.58
CA THR A 172 -5.72 13.57 26.33
C THR A 172 -5.50 12.51 27.43
N PRO A 173 -6.55 11.95 28.06
CA PRO A 173 -6.41 10.83 28.98
C PRO A 173 -6.13 9.51 28.24
N ALA A 174 -5.31 8.66 28.88
CA ALA A 174 -4.90 7.35 28.36
C ALA A 174 -6.06 6.34 28.35
N PRO A 175 -6.19 5.48 27.31
CA PRO A 175 -7.21 4.44 27.29
C PRO A 175 -6.84 3.27 28.21
N THR A 176 -7.76 2.94 29.12
CA THR A 176 -7.74 1.69 29.89
C THR A 176 -8.25 0.55 29.02
N VAL A 177 -7.41 -0.47 28.80
CA VAL A 177 -7.78 -1.68 28.05
C VAL A 177 -8.36 -2.69 29.03
N THR A 178 -9.68 -2.88 29.01
CA THR A 178 -10.34 -4.01 29.66
C THR A 178 -10.45 -5.15 28.66
N ALA A 179 -9.73 -6.24 28.91
CA ALA A 179 -9.90 -7.49 28.20
C ALA A 179 -11.15 -8.23 28.70
N ASP A 180 -11.67 -9.08 27.82
CA ASP A 180 -12.50 -10.26 28.09
C ASP A 180 -13.98 -10.14 27.69
N ALA A 181 -14.29 -10.68 26.51
CA ALA A 181 -15.63 -11.10 26.11
C ALA A 181 -15.53 -12.36 25.23
N ALA A 182 -16.16 -13.41 25.72
CA ALA A 182 -16.27 -14.75 25.13
C ALA A 182 -16.90 -14.75 23.72
N PRO A 183 -16.63 -15.79 22.89
CA PRO A 183 -17.20 -15.91 21.55
C PRO A 183 -18.72 -16.15 21.60
N VAL A 184 -19.48 -15.30 20.91
CA VAL A 184 -20.91 -15.46 20.65
C VAL A 184 -21.10 -16.30 19.37
N PRO A 185 -21.99 -17.32 19.34
CA PRO A 185 -22.21 -18.15 18.16
C PRO A 185 -22.89 -17.38 17.01
N SER A 186 -22.51 -17.76 15.78
CA SER A 186 -22.96 -17.19 14.50
C SER A 186 -24.48 -17.32 14.27
N PRO A 187 -25.15 -16.29 13.71
CA PRO A 187 -26.51 -16.44 13.22
C PRO A 187 -26.53 -17.15 11.85
N THR A 188 -27.42 -18.13 11.72
CA THR A 188 -27.81 -18.74 10.46
C THR A 188 -28.74 -17.78 9.71
N VAL A 189 -28.36 -17.32 8.52
CA VAL A 189 -29.24 -16.52 7.66
C VAL A 189 -29.91 -17.44 6.64
N SER A 190 -31.20 -17.66 6.85
CA SER A 190 -32.09 -18.35 5.92
C SER A 190 -32.58 -17.35 4.86
N GLY A 191 -32.52 -17.75 3.59
CA GLY A 191 -32.73 -16.88 2.45
C GLY A 191 -34.16 -16.35 2.31
N ALA A 192 -34.26 -15.05 2.03
CA ALA A 192 -35.43 -14.43 1.44
C ALA A 192 -35.03 -13.87 0.06
N ALA A 193 -35.64 -14.43 -0.98
CA ALA A 193 -35.50 -13.94 -2.34
C ALA A 193 -36.18 -12.56 -2.47
N LEU A 194 -35.41 -11.52 -2.77
CA LEU A 194 -35.95 -10.24 -3.18
C LEU A 194 -36.26 -10.29 -4.69
N GLN A 195 -37.55 -10.24 -5.02
CA GLN A 195 -38.02 -9.99 -6.38
C GLN A 195 -37.62 -8.57 -6.80
N ALA A 196 -36.93 -8.46 -7.93
CA ALA A 196 -36.57 -7.18 -8.53
C ALA A 196 -37.78 -6.55 -9.23
N THR A 197 -38.18 -5.36 -8.78
CA THR A 197 -39.15 -4.50 -9.47
C THR A 197 -38.42 -3.73 -10.59
N PRO A 198 -38.91 -3.71 -11.84
CA PRO A 198 -38.29 -2.93 -12.92
C PRO A 198 -38.49 -1.42 -12.68
N ARG A 199 -37.39 -0.68 -12.64
CA ARG A 199 -37.36 0.79 -12.55
C ARG A 199 -37.51 1.40 -13.95
N PRO A 200 -38.36 2.42 -14.17
CA PRO A 200 -38.51 3.05 -15.47
C PRO A 200 -37.26 3.85 -15.86
N ALA A 201 -36.97 3.85 -17.17
CA ALA A 201 -35.87 4.55 -17.79
C ALA A 201 -35.98 6.07 -17.55
N SER A 202 -34.95 6.64 -16.93
CA SER A 202 -34.81 8.09 -16.77
C SER A 202 -33.80 8.59 -17.79
N THR A 203 -34.31 9.09 -18.92
CA THR A 203 -33.58 10.01 -19.80
C THR A 203 -33.48 11.36 -19.13
N ALA A 204 -32.26 11.87 -18.89
CA ALA A 204 -31.83 13.24 -19.24
C ALA A 204 -30.61 13.72 -18.44
N ALA A 205 -29.80 14.51 -19.17
CA ALA A 205 -28.90 15.58 -18.74
C ALA A 205 -27.51 15.20 -18.21
N ALA A 206 -26.55 15.25 -19.12
CA ALA A 206 -25.12 15.36 -18.84
C ALA A 206 -24.84 16.67 -18.08
N ALA A 207 -24.60 16.57 -16.78
CA ALA A 207 -23.97 17.61 -16.00
C ALA A 207 -22.48 17.28 -15.86
N THR A 208 -21.65 17.99 -16.61
CA THR A 208 -20.19 17.93 -16.46
C THR A 208 -19.78 18.54 -15.13
N VAL A 209 -19.65 17.71 -14.10
CA VAL A 209 -19.03 18.11 -12.82
C VAL A 209 -17.51 18.06 -13.00
N ARG A 210 -16.90 19.24 -13.05
CA ARG A 210 -15.44 19.41 -13.04
C ARG A 210 -14.93 19.16 -11.62
N SER A 211 -14.45 17.94 -11.35
CA SER A 211 -13.70 17.63 -10.14
C SER A 211 -12.38 18.39 -10.15
N GLN A 212 -12.22 19.37 -9.25
CA GLN A 212 -10.93 20.00 -9.01
C GLN A 212 -10.07 19.02 -8.20
N VAL A 213 -9.11 18.39 -8.85
CA VAL A 213 -8.05 17.64 -8.17
C VAL A 213 -7.15 18.68 -7.49
N LEU A 214 -7.21 18.72 -6.17
CA LEU A 214 -6.22 19.43 -5.36
C LEU A 214 -4.89 18.66 -5.51
N ALA A 215 -4.07 19.10 -6.46
CA ALA A 215 -2.72 18.61 -6.62
C ALA A 215 -1.93 18.98 -5.37
N ASP A 216 -1.65 17.96 -4.55
CA ASP A 216 -0.71 18.08 -3.43
C ASP A 216 0.67 18.45 -3.99
N SER A 217 1.33 19.39 -3.31
CA SER A 217 2.52 20.07 -3.83
C SER A 217 3.72 19.10 -3.97
N PRO A 218 4.62 19.33 -4.94
CA PRO A 218 5.82 18.51 -5.09
C PRO A 218 6.76 18.73 -3.90
N ARG A 219 6.86 17.74 -3.00
CA ARG A 219 7.97 17.68 -2.03
C ARG A 219 9.25 17.30 -2.78
N PRO A 220 10.32 18.12 -2.72
CA PRO A 220 11.60 17.74 -3.29
C PRO A 220 12.28 16.70 -2.41
N GLY A 221 12.72 15.59 -3.00
CA GLY A 221 13.90 14.86 -2.53
C GLY A 221 13.70 13.84 -1.39
N GLY A 222 12.51 13.27 -1.21
CA GLY A 222 12.36 12.09 -0.34
C GLY A 222 12.80 10.82 -1.06
N ALA A 223 14.01 10.34 -0.78
CA ALA A 223 14.46 9.00 -1.18
C ALA A 223 13.35 7.98 -0.87
N LEU A 224 12.95 7.23 -1.90
CA LEU A 224 11.95 6.16 -1.79
C LEU A 224 12.37 5.22 -0.66
N ALA A 225 11.61 5.25 0.43
CA ALA A 225 11.63 4.20 1.41
C ALA A 225 11.19 2.92 0.69
N THR A 226 12.19 2.16 0.25
CA THR A 226 12.05 0.78 -0.18
C THR A 226 11.63 0.01 1.07
N THR A 227 10.33 -0.09 1.34
CA THR A 227 9.77 -0.90 2.44
C THR A 227 9.76 -2.39 2.08
N GLY A 228 10.91 -2.86 1.57
CA GLY A 228 11.18 -4.25 1.26
C GLY A 228 12.64 -4.53 1.56
N GLY A 229 12.97 -4.80 2.83
CA GLY A 229 14.25 -5.39 3.19
C GLY A 229 15.09 -4.64 4.23
N THR A 230 14.60 -4.45 5.45
CA THR A 230 15.48 -4.16 6.61
C THR A 230 15.13 -4.97 7.85
N LEU A 231 14.66 -6.21 7.70
CA LEU A 231 14.66 -7.21 8.79
C LEU A 231 15.89 -8.14 8.75
N VAL A 232 16.86 -7.89 7.89
CA VAL A 232 18.09 -8.69 7.80
C VAL A 232 19.08 -8.44 8.97
N PRO A 233 19.26 -7.23 9.56
CA PRO A 233 20.25 -7.08 10.63
C PRO A 233 19.78 -7.63 11.99
N LEU A 234 18.47 -7.74 12.23
CA LEU A 234 17.94 -8.25 13.52
C LEU A 234 18.02 -9.77 13.64
N LEU A 235 17.91 -10.52 12.54
CA LEU A 235 18.10 -11.97 12.52
C LEU A 235 19.58 -12.37 12.72
N GLY A 236 20.52 -11.51 12.31
CA GLY A 236 21.96 -11.73 12.53
C GLY A 236 22.37 -11.66 14.01
N LEU A 237 21.77 -10.77 14.81
CA LEU A 237 22.09 -10.65 16.24
C LEU A 237 21.53 -11.81 17.07
N ALA A 238 20.34 -12.30 16.74
CA ALA A 238 19.72 -13.43 17.45
C ALA A 238 20.52 -14.73 17.27
N THR A 239 21.05 -14.97 16.06
CA THR A 239 21.87 -16.16 15.77
C THR A 239 23.23 -16.09 16.47
N ALA A 240 23.88 -14.92 16.52
CA ALA A 240 25.14 -14.75 17.25
C ALA A 240 25.00 -15.01 18.76
N ALA A 241 23.90 -14.56 19.39
CA ALA A 241 23.63 -14.80 20.80
C ALA A 241 23.41 -16.29 21.12
N LEU A 242 22.72 -17.01 20.23
CA LEU A 242 22.44 -18.44 20.39
C LEU A 242 23.73 -19.28 20.29
N VAL A 243 24.61 -18.95 19.34
CA VAL A 243 25.93 -19.60 19.21
C VAL A 243 26.80 -19.35 20.46
N ALA A 244 26.86 -18.09 20.95
CA ALA A 244 27.61 -17.74 22.15
C ALA A 244 27.10 -18.51 23.39
N GLY A 245 25.77 -18.64 23.53
CA GLY A 245 25.15 -19.39 24.64
C GLY A 245 25.51 -20.88 24.64
N VAL A 246 25.53 -21.52 23.46
CA VAL A 246 25.91 -22.95 23.32
C VAL A 246 27.39 -23.16 23.68
N VAL A 247 28.28 -22.30 23.18
CA VAL A 247 29.73 -22.37 23.49
C VAL A 247 29.97 -22.24 24.99
N LEU A 248 29.33 -21.26 25.66
CA LEU A 248 29.49 -21.07 27.10
C LEU A 248 29.03 -22.29 27.90
N ARG A 249 27.94 -22.94 27.48
CA ARG A 249 27.39 -24.13 28.14
C ARG A 249 28.31 -25.34 27.99
N VAL A 250 28.98 -25.50 26.84
CA VAL A 250 29.94 -26.59 26.62
C VAL A 250 31.22 -26.36 27.44
N VAL A 251 31.73 -25.13 27.50
CA VAL A 251 32.92 -24.80 28.30
C VAL A 251 32.66 -25.02 29.79
N ARG A 252 31.50 -24.59 30.31
CA ARG A 252 31.11 -24.81 31.73
C ARG A 252 30.88 -26.27 32.08
N ARG A 253 30.53 -27.12 31.11
CA ARG A 253 30.30 -28.56 31.34
C ARG A 253 31.56 -29.41 31.32
N ARG A 254 32.76 -28.85 31.12
CA ARG A 254 34.00 -29.61 31.31
C ARG A 254 34.20 -29.85 32.81
N PRO A 255 34.03 -31.09 33.32
CA PRO A 255 34.31 -31.38 34.71
C PRO A 255 35.80 -31.18 34.95
N ALA A 256 36.14 -30.44 36.00
CA ALA A 256 37.51 -30.25 36.48
C ALA A 256 38.10 -31.61 36.91
N ARG A 257 38.64 -32.36 35.95
CA ARG A 257 39.40 -33.58 36.21
C ARG A 257 40.87 -33.21 36.31
N ALA A 258 41.32 -32.92 37.53
CA ALA A 258 42.57 -33.43 38.09
C ALA A 258 42.85 -32.77 39.44
N ALA A 259 42.56 -33.47 40.54
CA ALA A 259 43.41 -33.40 41.72
C ALA A 259 43.99 -34.81 41.90
N VAL A 260 45.22 -34.95 41.42
CA VAL A 260 46.04 -36.16 41.47
C VAL A 260 46.31 -36.53 42.94
N ALA A 261 46.09 -37.80 43.25
CA ALA A 261 46.33 -38.41 44.56
C ALA A 261 47.78 -38.25 45.02
N ARG A 262 47.97 -37.90 46.31
CA ARG A 262 49.24 -38.09 47.02
C ARG A 262 49.21 -39.45 47.75
N PRO A 263 50.21 -40.31 47.57
CA PRO A 263 50.35 -41.54 48.34
C PRO A 263 51.06 -41.21 49.66
N ALA A 264 50.48 -41.63 50.79
CA ALA A 264 51.18 -41.63 52.08
C ALA A 264 51.79 -43.03 52.28
N HIS A 265 53.10 -43.11 52.03
CA HIS A 265 53.95 -44.24 52.38
C HIS A 265 54.49 -44.04 53.81
N ARG A 266 54.32 -45.08 54.65
CA ARG A 266 55.17 -45.56 55.76
C ARG A 266 56.04 -44.54 56.53
N ARG A 267 55.96 -44.60 57.86
CA ARG A 267 56.77 -45.51 58.69
C ARG A 267 56.10 -45.75 60.04
#